data_AF-A0A537HD43-F1
#
_entry.id   AF-A0A537HD43-F1
#
_cell.length_a   1.000
_cell.length_b   1.000
_cell.length_c   1.000
_cell.angle_alpha   90.00
_cell.angle_beta   90.00
_cell.angle_gamma   90.00
#
_symmetry.space_group_name_H-M   'P 1'
#
loop_
_entity.id
_entity.type
_entity.pdbx_description
1 polymer ?
#
loop_
_entity_poly.entity_id
_entity_poly.type
_entity_poly.pdbx_seq_one_letter_code
_entity_poly.pdbx_strand_id
1 'polypeptide(L)'
;MKERIAQALFRLGSQKEKLEHMSARLQQRDKEMFQRCIGAQLSKDTAHAALYANECAEIRKMAHLTLSSELALERVILRMQTVEEFGDIMAQIAPVIGVVRETRGRIAGVIPEVANELGEVNNML
;
A
#
# COMPACT_ATOMS: atom_id res chain seq x y z
N MET A 1 5.07 23.02 -14.36
CA MET A 1 4.16 22.56 -13.28
C MET A 1 3.29 21.41 -13.75
N LYS A 2 2.52 21.54 -14.84
CA LYS A 2 1.75 20.44 -15.44
C LYS A 2 2.60 19.19 -15.72
N GLU A 3 3.78 19.34 -16.31
CA GLU A 3 4.70 18.22 -16.56
C GLU A 3 5.15 17.49 -15.28
N ARG A 4 5.41 18.24 -14.19
CA ARG A 4 5.74 17.65 -12.87
C ARG A 4 4.56 16.87 -12.29
N ILE A 5 3.33 17.38 -12.46
CA ILE A 5 2.11 16.71 -12.01
C ILE A 5 1.88 15.42 -12.81
N ALA A 6 1.99 15.47 -14.14
CA ALA A 6 1.88 14.30 -15.00
C ALA A 6 2.93 13.22 -14.66
N GLN A 7 4.18 13.63 -14.42
CA GLN A 7 5.25 12.72 -14.01
C GLN A 7 4.96 12.10 -12.63
N ALA A 8 4.50 12.89 -11.67
CA ALA A 8 4.12 12.39 -10.35
C ALA A 8 2.93 11.41 -10.43
N LEU A 9 1.91 11.72 -11.24
CA LEU A 9 0.77 10.83 -11.52
C LEU A 9 1.22 9.48 -12.08
N PHE A 10 2.12 9.48 -13.05
CA PHE A 10 2.68 8.25 -13.62
C PHE A 10 3.39 7.39 -12.55
N ARG A 11 4.25 8.01 -11.73
CA ARG A 11 5.00 7.29 -10.68
C ARG A 11 4.07 6.76 -9.58
N LEU A 12 3.09 7.57 -9.16
CA LEU A 12 2.07 7.16 -8.18
C LEU A 12 1.22 6.00 -8.71
N GLY A 13 0.82 6.04 -9.98
CA GLY A 13 0.10 4.95 -10.64
C GLY A 13 0.90 3.64 -10.61
N SER A 14 2.18 3.69 -10.95
CA SER A 14 3.07 2.51 -10.85
C SER A 14 3.20 1.98 -9.42
N GLN A 15 3.26 2.86 -8.41
CA GLN A 15 3.32 2.41 -7.02
C GLN A 15 1.98 1.83 -6.53
N LYS A 16 0.85 2.37 -7.00
CA LYS A 16 -0.47 1.80 -6.73
C LYS A 16 -0.57 0.37 -7.28
N GLU A 17 -0.17 0.15 -8.53
CA GLU A 17 -0.19 -1.18 -9.16
C GLU A 17 0.68 -2.20 -8.39
N LYS A 18 1.85 -1.77 -7.91
CA LYS A 18 2.69 -2.62 -7.03
C LYS A 18 2.00 -2.97 -5.71
N LEU A 19 1.29 -2.01 -5.11
CA LEU A 19 0.50 -2.26 -3.90
C LEU A 19 -0.64 -3.23 -4.17
N GLU A 20 -1.38 -3.07 -5.27
CA GLU A 20 -2.43 -4.00 -5.71
C GLU A 20 -1.90 -5.43 -5.86
N HIS A 21 -0.75 -5.59 -6.54
CA HIS A 21 -0.09 -6.89 -6.66
C HIS A 21 0.33 -7.48 -5.31
N MET A 22 0.88 -6.66 -4.41
CA MET A 22 1.27 -7.12 -3.08
C MET A 22 0.05 -7.51 -2.23
N SER A 23 -1.02 -6.71 -2.28
CA SER A 23 -2.30 -7.00 -1.63
C SER A 23 -2.82 -8.39 -2.04
N ALA A 24 -2.84 -8.69 -3.35
CA ALA A 24 -3.25 -10.00 -3.85
C ALA A 24 -2.35 -11.14 -3.36
N ARG A 25 -1.03 -10.95 -3.34
CA ARG A 25 -0.08 -11.94 -2.84
C ARG A 25 -0.26 -12.21 -1.34
N LEU A 26 -0.46 -11.18 -0.53
CA LEU A 26 -0.69 -11.33 0.91
C LEU A 26 -2.00 -12.07 1.21
N GLN A 27 -3.06 -11.79 0.44
CA GLN A 27 -4.33 -12.54 0.56
C GLN A 27 -4.15 -14.02 0.21
N GLN A 28 -3.41 -14.34 -0.85
CA GLN A 28 -3.13 -15.72 -1.21
C GLN A 28 -2.31 -16.42 -0.12
N ARG A 29 -1.33 -15.72 0.44
CA ARG A 29 -0.49 -16.23 1.53
C ARG A 29 -1.26 -16.49 2.81
N ASP A 30 -2.20 -15.60 3.17
CA ASP A 30 -3.10 -15.79 4.32
C ASP A 30 -3.94 -17.06 4.14
N LYS A 31 -4.51 -17.29 2.95
CA LYS A 31 -5.28 -18.50 2.65
C LYS A 31 -4.44 -19.76 2.85
N GLU A 32 -3.22 -19.79 2.31
CA GLU A 32 -2.31 -20.93 2.47
C GLU A 32 -1.97 -21.20 3.95
N MET A 33 -1.60 -20.15 4.69
CA MET A 33 -1.22 -20.27 6.10
C MET A 33 -2.40 -20.70 6.96
N PHE A 34 -3.60 -20.19 6.64
CA PHE A 34 -4.83 -20.57 7.31
C PHE A 34 -5.18 -22.04 7.09
N GLN A 35 -5.01 -22.56 5.87
CA GLN A 35 -5.21 -24.01 5.60
C GLN A 35 -4.21 -24.87 6.39
N ARG A 36 -2.94 -24.44 6.50
CA ARG A 36 -1.95 -25.14 7.34
C ARG A 36 -2.32 -25.10 8.82
N CYS A 37 -2.82 -23.97 9.30
CA CYS A 37 -3.33 -23.83 10.67
C CYS A 37 -4.47 -24.82 10.96
N ILE A 38 -5.45 -24.93 10.05
CA ILE A 38 -6.54 -25.90 10.16
C ILE A 38 -6.00 -27.33 10.17
N GLY A 39 -5.07 -27.66 9.27
CA GLY A 39 -4.46 -29.00 9.21
C GLY A 39 -3.79 -29.39 10.53
N ALA A 40 -2.96 -28.50 11.08
CA ALA A 40 -2.30 -28.73 12.37
C ALA A 40 -3.32 -28.88 13.51
N GLN A 41 -4.38 -28.05 13.53
CA GLN A 41 -5.44 -28.13 14.53
C GLN A 41 -6.18 -29.48 14.48
N LEU A 42 -6.50 -29.97 13.27
CA LEU A 42 -7.18 -31.26 13.09
C LEU A 42 -6.31 -32.45 13.50
N SER A 43 -5.00 -32.36 13.26
CA SER A 43 -4.01 -33.35 13.72
C SER A 43 -3.67 -33.24 15.21
N LYS A 44 -4.30 -32.31 15.94
CA LYS A 44 -4.01 -32.00 17.36
C LYS A 44 -2.56 -31.56 17.61
N ASP A 45 -1.90 -31.05 16.58
CA ASP A 45 -0.57 -30.45 16.67
C ASP A 45 -0.73 -28.97 17.10
N THR A 46 -0.92 -28.77 18.40
CA THR A 46 -1.23 -27.46 18.97
C THR A 46 -0.08 -26.47 18.83
N ALA A 47 1.17 -26.93 18.82
CA ALA A 47 2.35 -26.10 18.65
C ALA A 47 2.38 -25.47 17.25
N HIS A 48 2.22 -26.29 16.19
CA HIS A 48 2.16 -25.77 14.82
C HIS A 48 0.88 -24.99 14.54
N ALA A 49 -0.26 -25.38 15.11
CA ALA A 49 -1.50 -24.60 14.99
C ALA A 49 -1.32 -23.17 15.53
N ALA A 50 -0.73 -23.02 16.72
CA ALA A 50 -0.45 -21.71 17.30
C ALA A 50 0.57 -20.91 16.47
N LEU A 51 1.63 -21.56 15.98
CA LEU A 51 2.63 -20.93 15.12
C LEU A 51 1.98 -20.37 13.84
N TYR A 52 1.21 -21.19 13.11
CA TYR A 52 0.54 -20.77 11.87
C TYR A 52 -0.53 -19.70 12.11
N ALA A 53 -1.24 -19.75 13.24
CA ALA A 53 -2.21 -18.72 13.60
C ALA A 53 -1.55 -17.35 13.81
N ASN A 54 -0.40 -17.30 14.48
CA ASN A 54 0.37 -16.06 14.65
C ASN A 54 0.85 -15.51 13.30
N GLU A 55 1.31 -16.39 12.41
CA GLU A 55 1.74 -15.99 11.07
C GLU A 55 0.56 -15.43 10.23
N CYS A 56 -0.63 -16.03 10.31
CA CYS A 56 -1.85 -15.47 9.71
C CYS A 56 -2.13 -14.05 10.23
N ALA A 57 -1.98 -13.82 11.55
CA ALA A 57 -2.23 -12.50 12.14
C ALA A 57 -1.27 -11.43 11.58
N GLU A 58 0.02 -11.75 11.46
CA GLU A 58 1.00 -10.81 10.90
C GLU A 58 0.78 -10.59 9.40
N ILE A 59 0.49 -11.63 8.61
CA ILE A 59 0.14 -11.48 7.19
C ILE A 59 -1.07 -10.57 7.01
N ARG A 60 -2.13 -10.74 7.82
CA ARG A 60 -3.34 -9.91 7.75
C ARG A 60 -3.07 -8.47 8.12
N LYS A 61 -2.20 -8.22 9.11
CA LYS A 61 -1.75 -6.88 9.47
C LYS A 61 -1.02 -6.20 8.31
N MET A 62 -0.12 -6.92 7.64
CA MET A 62 0.56 -6.42 6.44
C MET A 62 -0.43 -6.17 5.29
N ALA A 63 -1.39 -7.07 5.08
CA ALA A 63 -2.41 -6.93 4.04
C ALA A 63 -3.28 -5.69 4.26
N HIS A 64 -3.70 -5.45 5.51
CA HIS A 64 -4.47 -4.27 5.87
C HIS A 64 -3.68 -2.97 5.63
N LEU A 65 -2.40 -2.93 6.01
CA LEU A 65 -1.54 -1.77 5.75
C LEU A 65 -1.34 -1.51 4.25
N THR A 66 -1.15 -2.58 3.48
CA THR A 66 -0.95 -2.51 2.02
C THR A 66 -2.20 -1.98 1.33
N LEU A 67 -3.37 -2.57 1.60
CA LEU A 67 -4.65 -2.12 1.04
C LEU A 67 -4.99 -0.68 1.45
N SER A 68 -4.74 -0.31 2.71
CA SER A 68 -4.97 1.07 3.16
C SER A 68 -4.07 2.07 2.44
N SER A 69 -2.84 1.68 2.11
CA SER A 69 -1.88 2.50 1.36
C SER A 69 -2.26 2.63 -0.11
N GLU A 70 -2.73 1.54 -0.71
CA GLU A 70 -3.25 1.47 -2.07
C GLU A 70 -4.41 2.48 -2.27
N LEU A 71 -5.42 2.43 -1.39
CA LEU A 71 -6.56 3.34 -1.41
C LEU A 71 -6.15 4.81 -1.18
N ALA A 72 -5.13 5.04 -0.35
CA ALA A 72 -4.60 6.38 -0.11
C ALA A 72 -3.93 6.96 -1.37
N LEU A 73 -3.15 6.14 -2.09
CA LEU A 73 -2.56 6.56 -3.37
C LEU A 73 -3.63 6.76 -4.44
N GLU A 74 -4.64 5.90 -4.51
CA GLU A 74 -5.76 6.07 -5.44
C GLU A 74 -6.47 7.41 -5.24
N ARG A 75 -6.78 7.75 -3.99
CA ARG A 75 -7.37 9.05 -3.63
C ARG A 75 -6.48 10.22 -4.05
N VAL A 76 -5.17 10.10 -3.84
CA VAL A 76 -4.19 11.11 -4.26
C VAL A 76 -4.19 11.28 -5.78
N ILE A 77 -4.14 10.18 -6.53
CA ILE A 77 -4.13 10.19 -8.00
C ILE A 77 -5.38 10.90 -8.54
N LEU A 78 -6.58 10.53 -8.06
CA LEU A 78 -7.84 11.15 -8.48
C LEU A 78 -7.83 12.66 -8.23
N ARG A 79 -7.34 13.10 -7.06
CA ARG A 79 -7.26 14.53 -6.73
C ARG A 79 -6.23 15.27 -7.60
N MET A 80 -5.09 14.63 -7.89
CA MET A 80 -4.06 15.21 -8.76
C MET A 80 -4.53 15.34 -10.21
N GLN A 81 -5.34 14.41 -10.71
CA GLN A 81 -6.00 14.51 -12.03
C GLN A 81 -6.96 15.72 -12.06
N THR A 82 -7.75 15.94 -11.00
CA THR A 82 -8.58 17.15 -10.88
C THR A 82 -7.74 18.43 -10.88
N VAL A 83 -6.60 18.45 -10.18
CA VAL A 83 -5.70 19.62 -10.19
C VAL A 83 -5.11 19.87 -11.58
N GLU A 84 -4.74 18.81 -12.32
CA GLU A 84 -4.21 18.92 -13.68
C GLU A 84 -5.21 19.54 -14.67
N GLU A 85 -6.49 19.14 -14.56
CA GLU A 85 -7.59 19.61 -15.42
C GLU A 85 -8.03 21.04 -15.12
N PHE A 86 -8.13 21.43 -13.84
CA PHE A 86 -8.74 22.70 -13.42
C PHE A 86 -7.74 23.83 -13.05
N GLY A 87 -6.43 23.56 -13.15
CA GLY A 87 -5.44 24.54 -13.56
C GLY A 87 -4.93 25.62 -12.59
N ASP A 88 -5.61 25.97 -11.49
CA ASP A 88 -5.09 27.04 -10.61
C ASP A 88 -5.56 27.00 -9.15
N ILE A 89 -5.19 25.95 -8.39
CA ILE A 89 -5.36 25.97 -6.93
C ILE A 89 -4.20 25.22 -6.25
N MET A 90 -3.05 25.86 -6.09
CA MET A 90 -1.92 25.33 -5.28
C MET A 90 -2.36 24.89 -3.87
N ALA A 91 -3.41 25.52 -3.31
CA ALA A 91 -4.01 25.12 -2.03
C ALA A 91 -4.59 23.68 -2.03
N GLN A 92 -4.83 23.07 -3.20
CA GLN A 92 -5.34 21.70 -3.31
C GLN A 92 -4.24 20.63 -3.35
N ILE A 93 -2.97 21.00 -3.58
CA ILE A 93 -1.83 20.07 -3.65
C ILE A 93 -1.26 19.79 -2.26
N ALA A 94 -1.26 20.75 -1.33
CA ALA A 94 -0.71 20.54 0.02
C ALA A 94 -1.31 19.32 0.77
N PRO A 95 -2.63 19.05 0.72
CA PRO A 95 -3.20 17.84 1.29
C PRO A 95 -2.71 16.54 0.63
N VAL A 96 -2.36 16.56 -0.66
CA VAL A 96 -1.82 15.40 -1.39
C VAL A 96 -0.44 15.02 -0.85
N ILE A 97 0.43 16.01 -0.66
CA ILE A 97 1.78 15.81 -0.11
C ILE A 97 1.71 15.16 1.28
N GLY A 98 0.77 15.60 2.12
CA GLY A 98 0.53 15.01 3.44
C GLY A 98 0.20 13.51 3.37
N VAL A 99 -0.72 13.13 2.47
CA VAL A 99 -1.13 11.73 2.30
C VAL A 99 0.01 10.88 1.73
N VAL A 100 0.79 11.40 0.77
CA VAL A 100 1.96 10.68 0.22
C VAL A 100 3.01 10.42 1.30
N ARG A 101 3.32 11.42 2.13
CA ARG A 101 4.27 11.28 3.24
C ARG A 101 3.79 10.29 4.29
N GLU A 102 2.51 10.33 4.65
CA GLU A 102 1.92 9.38 5.59
C GLU A 102 1.97 7.95 5.03
N THR A 103 1.58 7.78 3.76
CA THR A 103 1.57 6.47 3.08
C THR A 103 2.98 5.88 3.02
N ARG A 104 3.99 6.69 2.71
CA ARG A 104 5.40 6.31 2.81
C ARG A 104 5.76 5.76 4.18
N GLY A 105 5.38 6.46 5.25
CA GLY A 105 5.68 6.04 6.63
C GLY A 105 5.04 4.69 6.98
N ARG A 106 3.80 4.47 6.56
CA ARG A 106 3.06 3.22 6.82
C ARG A 106 3.65 2.03 6.07
N ILE A 107 4.07 2.22 4.82
CA ILE A 107 4.50 1.12 3.96
C ILE A 107 6.01 0.82 4.04
N ALA A 108 6.82 1.70 4.64
CA ALA A 108 8.29 1.51 4.72
C ALA A 108 8.71 0.19 5.37
N GLY A 109 7.95 -0.33 6.35
CA GLY A 109 8.21 -1.61 6.99
C GLY A 109 7.67 -2.84 6.26
N VAL A 110 6.89 -2.65 5.19
CA VAL A 110 6.21 -3.73 4.44
C VAL A 110 6.75 -3.82 3.02
N ILE A 111 6.82 -2.69 2.31
CA ILE A 111 7.30 -2.57 0.93
C ILE A 111 8.25 -1.36 0.81
N PRO A 112 9.54 -1.54 1.16
CA PRO A 112 10.51 -0.45 1.18
C PRO A 112 10.69 0.24 -0.18
N GLU A 113 10.61 -0.51 -1.27
CA GLU A 113 10.74 0.05 -2.63
C GLU A 113 9.65 1.08 -2.95
N VAL A 114 8.39 0.81 -2.56
CA VAL A 114 7.28 1.74 -2.73
C VAL A 114 7.50 2.96 -1.84
N ALA A 115 7.94 2.76 -0.58
CA ALA A 115 8.22 3.87 0.31
C ALA A 115 9.34 4.80 -0.19
N ASN A 116 10.38 4.24 -0.81
CA ASN A 116 11.46 5.02 -1.43
C ASN A 116 10.94 5.84 -2.60
N GLU A 117 10.18 5.22 -3.49
CA GLU A 117 9.61 5.91 -4.64
C GLU A 117 8.64 7.03 -4.24
N LEU A 118 7.81 6.80 -3.22
CA LEU A 118 6.93 7.84 -2.66
C LEU A 118 7.74 9.00 -2.04
N GLY A 119 8.93 8.73 -1.52
CA GLY A 119 9.86 9.77 -1.08
C GLY A 119 10.33 10.65 -2.24
N GLU A 120 10.65 10.03 -3.37
CA GLU A 120 11.04 10.76 -4.58
C GLU A 120 9.86 11.56 -5.17
N VAL A 121 8.64 11.01 -5.18
CA VAL A 121 7.44 11.74 -5.58
C VAL A 121 7.20 12.95 -4.67
N ASN A 122 7.39 12.80 -3.36
CA ASN A 122 7.25 13.90 -2.41
C ASN A 122 8.26 15.03 -2.64
N ASN A 123 9.47 14.73 -3.13
CA ASN A 123 10.47 15.75 -3.50
C ASN A 123 10.14 16.45 -4.83
N MET A 124 9.37 15.79 -5.70
CA MET A 124 8.93 16.31 -7.00
C MET A 124 7.71 17.23 -6.92
N LEU A 125 6.95 17.21 -5.84
CA LEU A 125 5.78 18.06 -5.60
C LEU A 125 6.19 19.31 -4.82
#